data_AF-A0A7Y9H0B9-F1
#
_entry.id   AF-A0A7Y9H0B9-F1
#
_cell.length_a   1.000
_cell.length_b   1.000
_cell.length_c   1.000
_cell.angle_alpha   90.00
_cell.angle_beta   90.00
_cell.angle_gamma   90.00
#
_symmetry.space_group_name_H-M   'P 1'
#
loop_
_entity.id
_entity.type
_entity.pdbx_description
1 polymer ?
#
loop_
_entity_poly.entity_id
_entity_poly.type
_entity_poly.pdbx_seq_one_letter_code
_entity_poly.pdbx_strand_id
1 'polypeptide(L)'
;MSEEWITAREAAQVLGVHLSAIPKMIRRGDLFKRDRRPILRRADVVAYRDARLAAQQVLADTRDLPPRQPVSPEPPDREHDWLLADEAAEVMGAAGVVHRT
;
A
#
# COMPACT_ATOMS: atom_id res chain seq x y z
N MET A 1 -27.16 -10.11 14.25
CA MET A 1 -25.82 -10.71 14.09
C MET A 1 -25.07 -10.48 15.38
N SER A 2 -24.61 -11.55 16.03
CA SER A 2 -23.93 -11.50 17.33
C SER A 2 -22.62 -10.72 17.23
N GLU A 3 -22.42 -9.72 18.10
CA GLU A 3 -21.13 -9.05 18.27
C GLU A 3 -20.15 -10.02 18.95
N GLU A 4 -19.63 -10.96 18.19
CA GLU A 4 -18.62 -11.90 18.68
C GLU A 4 -17.28 -11.17 18.80
N TRP A 5 -16.79 -11.08 20.03
CA TRP A 5 -15.47 -10.54 20.34
C TRP A 5 -14.46 -11.68 20.36
N ILE A 6 -13.36 -11.53 19.62
CA ILE A 6 -12.30 -12.52 19.49
C ILE A 6 -10.96 -12.00 20.01
N THR A 7 -10.11 -12.95 20.36
CA THR A 7 -8.73 -12.71 20.79
C THR A 7 -7.83 -12.39 19.60
N ALA A 8 -6.65 -11.82 19.88
CA ALA A 8 -5.63 -11.62 18.85
C ALA A 8 -5.19 -12.94 18.18
N ARG A 9 -5.24 -14.07 18.89
CA ARG A 9 -4.87 -15.39 18.35
C ARG A 9 -5.89 -15.88 17.33
N GLU A 10 -7.17 -15.78 17.66
CA GLU A 10 -8.26 -16.13 16.74
C GLU A 10 -8.26 -15.20 15.54
N ALA A 11 -8.04 -13.90 15.73
CA ALA A 11 -7.92 -12.96 14.62
C ALA A 11 -6.75 -13.31 13.68
N ALA A 12 -5.61 -13.74 14.23
CA ALA A 12 -4.47 -14.19 13.44
C ALA A 12 -4.81 -15.43 12.60
N GLN A 13 -5.58 -16.38 13.16
CA GLN A 13 -6.06 -17.55 12.43
C GLN A 13 -7.04 -17.15 11.30
N VAL A 14 -8.00 -16.26 11.58
CA VAL A 14 -8.96 -15.76 10.57
C VAL A 14 -8.24 -15.06 9.41
N LEU A 15 -7.20 -14.30 9.70
CA LEU A 15 -6.44 -13.54 8.71
C LEU A 15 -5.34 -14.34 8.00
N GLY A 16 -5.04 -15.56 8.47
CA GLY A 16 -3.93 -16.35 7.95
C GLY A 16 -2.57 -15.69 8.16
N VAL A 17 -2.37 -14.97 9.27
CA VAL A 17 -1.12 -14.25 9.58
C VAL A 17 -0.53 -14.72 10.91
N HIS A 18 0.76 -14.42 11.11
CA HIS A 18 1.41 -14.65 12.40
C HIS A 18 0.86 -13.70 13.48
N LEU A 19 0.75 -14.17 14.73
CA LEU A 19 0.19 -13.41 15.86
C LEU A 19 0.83 -12.03 16.05
N SER A 20 2.14 -11.90 15.77
CA SER A 20 2.87 -10.62 15.88
C SER A 20 2.43 -9.56 14.86
N ALA A 21 1.68 -9.93 13.83
CA ALA A 21 1.11 -9.00 12.86
C ALA A 21 -0.08 -8.21 13.45
N ILE A 22 -0.86 -8.83 14.34
CA ILE A 22 -2.08 -8.21 14.89
C ILE A 22 -1.78 -6.90 15.63
N PRO A 23 -0.79 -6.82 16.55
CA PRO A 23 -0.43 -5.55 17.18
C PRO A 23 0.11 -4.49 16.21
N LYS A 24 0.66 -4.90 15.06
CA LYS A 24 1.13 -3.96 14.02
C LYS A 24 -0.03 -3.39 13.22
N MET A 25 -1.03 -4.22 12.91
CA MET A 25 -2.27 -3.81 12.25
C MET A 25 -3.06 -2.83 13.12
N ILE A 26 -3.21 -3.12 14.41
CA ILE A 26 -3.85 -2.19 15.36
C ILE A 26 -3.13 -0.84 15.42
N ARG A 27 -1.79 -0.84 15.48
CA ARG A 27 -0.98 0.40 15.49
C ARG A 27 -1.11 1.23 14.23
N ARG A 28 -1.35 0.59 13.08
CA ARG A 28 -1.57 1.26 11.79
C ARG A 28 -3.00 1.78 11.61
N GLY A 29 -3.93 1.38 12.48
CA GLY A 29 -5.35 1.69 12.35
C GLY A 29 -6.12 0.72 11.45
N ASP A 30 -5.50 -0.38 11.01
CA ASP A 30 -6.12 -1.40 10.15
C ASP A 30 -7.23 -2.18 10.90
N LEU A 31 -7.07 -2.35 12.22
CA LEU A 31 -7.98 -3.08 13.09
C LEU A 31 -8.29 -2.26 14.35
N PHE A 32 -9.56 -2.16 14.71
CA PHE A 32 -9.98 -1.51 15.94
C PHE A 32 -9.97 -2.49 17.12
N LYS A 33 -9.38 -2.05 18.22
CA LYS A 33 -9.40 -2.79 19.49
C LYS A 33 -10.28 -2.10 20.53
N ARG A 34 -10.80 -2.87 21.46
CA ARG A 34 -11.25 -2.37 22.77
C ARG A 34 -10.18 -2.61 23.84
N ASP A 35 -10.30 -1.93 24.97
CA ASP A 35 -9.31 -2.00 26.06
C ASP A 35 -9.37 -3.28 26.91
N ARG A 36 -10.46 -4.05 26.81
CA ARG A 36 -10.66 -5.31 27.57
C ARG A 36 -10.60 -6.52 26.66
N ARG A 37 -10.06 -7.64 27.15
CA ARG A 37 -10.05 -8.92 26.39
C ARG A 37 -11.45 -9.56 26.38
N PRO A 38 -11.86 -10.27 25.31
CA PRO A 38 -11.27 -10.30 23.96
C PRO A 38 -11.31 -8.92 23.28
N ILE A 39 -10.29 -8.60 22.49
CA ILE A 39 -9.98 -7.20 22.10
C ILE A 39 -10.53 -6.78 20.74
N LEU A 40 -10.88 -7.71 19.84
CA LEU A 40 -11.26 -7.42 18.45
C LEU A 40 -12.68 -7.89 18.17
N ARG A 41 -13.41 -7.18 17.31
CA ARG A 41 -14.70 -7.68 16.79
C ARG A 41 -14.44 -8.63 15.63
N ARG A 42 -15.08 -9.80 15.65
CA ARG A 42 -14.95 -10.81 14.59
C ARG A 42 -15.37 -10.27 13.23
N ALA A 43 -16.47 -9.51 13.19
CA ALA A 43 -16.99 -8.92 11.96
C ALA A 43 -15.96 -8.01 11.27
N ASP A 44 -15.30 -7.13 12.03
CA ASP A 44 -14.30 -6.20 11.51
C ASP A 44 -13.08 -6.96 10.96
N VAL A 45 -12.64 -8.01 11.65
CA VAL A 45 -11.52 -8.85 11.20
C VAL A 45 -11.85 -9.58 9.89
N VAL A 46 -13.08 -10.08 9.75
CA VAL A 46 -13.55 -10.72 8.50
C VAL A 46 -13.65 -9.70 7.38
N ALA A 47 -14.25 -8.53 7.62
CA ALA A 47 -14.35 -7.46 6.63
C ALA A 47 -12.96 -7.02 6.13
N TYR A 48 -11.99 -6.91 7.04
CA TYR A 48 -10.61 -6.59 6.68
C TYR A 48 -9.95 -7.68 5.81
N ARG A 49 -10.18 -8.96 6.14
CA ARG A 49 -9.70 -10.09 5.33
C ARG A 49 -10.22 -9.99 3.90
N ASP A 50 -11.51 -9.76 3.76
CA ASP A 50 -12.18 -9.78 2.46
C ASP A 50 -11.75 -8.56 1.62
N ALA A 51 -11.60 -7.39 2.24
CA ALA A 51 -11.01 -6.21 1.59
C ALA A 51 -9.58 -6.46 1.10
N ARG A 52 -8.76 -7.17 1.89
CA ARG A 52 -7.39 -7.53 1.51
C ARG A 52 -7.34 -8.48 0.32
N LEU A 53 -8.22 -9.48 0.29
CA LEU A 53 -8.34 -10.41 -0.84
C LEU A 53 -8.81 -9.68 -2.11
N ALA A 54 -9.79 -8.78 -1.99
CA ALA A 54 -10.25 -7.96 -3.11
C ALA A 54 -9.12 -7.07 -3.67
N ALA A 55 -8.34 -6.42 -2.79
CA ALA A 55 -7.19 -5.62 -3.22
C ALA A 55 -6.10 -6.47 -3.91
N GLN A 56 -5.85 -7.69 -3.42
CA GLN A 56 -4.92 -8.62 -4.06
C GLN A 56 -5.41 -9.06 -5.45
N GLN A 57 -6.72 -9.29 -5.61
CA GLN A 57 -7.29 -9.63 -6.90
C GLN A 57 -7.15 -8.47 -7.89
N VAL A 58 -7.48 -7.24 -7.49
CA VAL A 58 -7.29 -6.05 -8.33
C VAL A 58 -5.82 -5.89 -8.74
N LEU A 59 -4.88 -6.10 -7.82
CA LEU A 59 -3.46 -6.06 -8.12
C LEU A 59 -3.04 -7.15 -9.12
N ALA A 60 -3.56 -8.37 -8.96
CA ALA A 60 -3.29 -9.46 -9.90
C ALA A 60 -3.84 -9.13 -11.29
N ASP A 61 -5.08 -8.64 -11.38
CA ASP A 61 -5.71 -8.23 -12.63
C ASP A 61 -4.92 -7.08 -13.30
N THR A 62 -4.36 -6.16 -12.50
CA THR A 62 -3.52 -5.07 -13.02
C THR A 62 -2.13 -5.50 -13.46
N ARG A 63 -1.63 -6.67 -13.03
CA ARG A 63 -0.34 -7.19 -13.51
C ARG A 63 -0.41 -7.70 -14.94
N ASP A 64 -1.59 -8.12 -15.38
CA ASP A 64 -1.82 -8.58 -16.75
C ASP A 64 -2.00 -7.42 -17.74
N LEU A 65 -2.13 -6.18 -17.25
CA LEU A 65 -2.08 -5.00 -18.11
C LEU A 65 -0.66 -4.80 -18.64
N PRO A 66 -0.50 -4.46 -19.93
CA PRO A 66 0.80 -4.08 -20.47
C PRO A 66 1.36 -2.91 -19.65
N PRO A 67 2.68 -2.87 -19.40
CA PRO A 67 3.30 -1.78 -18.66
C PRO A 67 2.86 -0.45 -19.30
N ARG A 68 2.44 0.50 -18.45
CA ARG A 68 2.05 1.83 -18.91
C ARG A 68 3.22 2.39 -19.70
N GLN A 69 3.02 2.65 -20.99
CA GLN A 69 4.06 3.26 -21.80
C GLN A 69 4.46 4.57 -21.12
N PRO A 70 5.77 4.83 -20.95
CA PRO A 70 6.22 6.11 -20.42
C PRO A 70 5.75 7.17 -21.40
N VAL A 71 4.75 7.94 -20.97
CA VAL A 71 4.34 9.13 -21.70
C VAL A 71 5.48 10.11 -21.50
N SER A 72 6.12 10.57 -22.58
CA SER A 72 7.07 11.68 -22.48
C SER A 72 6.35 12.80 -21.75
N PRO A 73 6.88 13.28 -20.61
CA PRO A 73 6.21 14.32 -19.85
C PRO A 73 6.12 15.55 -20.74
N GLU A 74 4.89 15.97 -21.07
CA GLU A 74 4.69 17.29 -21.65
C GLU A 74 5.11 18.30 -20.56
N PRO A 75 5.91 19.32 -20.91
CA PRO A 75 6.28 20.37 -19.97
C PRO A 75 5.03 20.96 -19.30
N PRO A 76 5.10 21.30 -18.00
CA PRO A 76 3.94 21.79 -17.25
C PRO A 76 3.42 23.15 -17.77
N ASP A 77 4.28 23.92 -18.44
CA ASP A 77 3.92 25.12 -19.19
C ASP A 77 4.79 25.26 -20.44
N ARG A 78 4.38 26.18 -21.32
CA ARG A 78 5.11 26.56 -22.55
C ARG A 78 5.77 27.93 -22.44
N GLU A 79 5.78 28.51 -21.24
CA GLU A 79 6.32 29.85 -20.98
C GLU A 79 7.82 29.79 -20.69
N HIS A 80 8.30 28.64 -20.19
CA HIS A 80 9.70 28.41 -19.87
C HIS A 80 10.31 27.30 -20.72
N ASP A 81 11.60 27.42 -21.01
CA ASP A 81 12.39 26.34 -21.59
C ASP A 81 12.71 25.32 -20.49
N TRP A 82 11.95 24.23 -20.49
CA TRP A 82 12.12 23.12 -19.57
C TRP A 82 13.24 22.20 -20.05
N LEU A 83 14.25 21.99 -19.20
CA LEU A 83 15.35 21.07 -19.45
C LEU A 83 15.00 19.65 -19.02
N LEU A 84 15.49 18.66 -19.76
CA LEU A 84 15.50 17.27 -19.31
C LEU A 84 16.50 17.10 -18.14
N ALA A 85 16.31 16.05 -17.36
CA ALA A 85 17.15 15.78 -16.18
C ALA A 85 18.66 15.75 -16.51
N ASP A 86 19.02 15.16 -17.66
CA ASP A 86 20.41 15.08 -18.10
C ASP A 86 20.96 16.47 -18.48
N GLU A 87 20.17 17.30 -19.16
CA GLU A 87 20.54 18.67 -19.54
C GLU A 87 20.66 19.58 -18.30
N ALA A 88 19.75 19.44 -17.34
CA ALA A 88 19.83 20.16 -16.07
C ALA A 88 21.09 19.76 -15.28
N ALA A 89 21.48 18.49 -15.31
CA ALA A 89 22.70 18.00 -14.67
C ALA A 89 23.97 18.62 -15.30
N GLU A 90 23.99 18.79 -16.62
CA GLU A 90 25.08 19.49 -17.31
C GLU A 90 25.15 20.97 -16.90
N VAL A 91 24.02 21.68 -16.90
CA VAL A 91 23.95 23.10 -16.50
C VAL A 91 24.39 23.29 -15.04
N MET A 92 24.02 22.37 -14.16
CA MET A 92 24.40 22.42 -12.74
C MET A 92 25.81 21.90 -12.45
N GLY A 93 26.55 21.42 -13.47
CA GLY A 93 27.87 20.81 -13.29
C GLY A 93 27.84 19.50 -12.49
N ALA A 94 26.68 18.85 -12.44
CA ALA A 94 26.40 17.63 -11.69
C ALA A 94 26.45 16.37 -12.58
N ALA A 95 27.20 16.40 -13.69
CA ALA A 95 27.33 15.30 -14.64
C ALA A 95 28.06 14.10 -14.00
N GLY A 96 27.30 13.32 -13.23
CA GLY A 96 27.65 12.00 -12.71
C GLY A 96 26.54 11.02 -13.09
N VAL A 97 26.92 9.76 -13.30
CA VAL A 97 26.08 8.67 -13.83
C VAL A 97 24.66 8.69 -13.24
N VAL A 98 23.69 9.10 -14.04
CA VAL A 98 22.26 8.90 -13.74
C VAL A 98 21.98 7.42 -13.96
N HIS A 99 21.98 6.64 -12.88
CA HIS A 99 21.46 5.28 -12.96
C HIS A 99 19.96 5.35 -13.25
N ARG A 100 19.57 5.10 -14.50
CA ARG A 100 18.20 4.65 -14.81
C ARG A 100 18.01 3.29 -14.15
N THR A 101 17.46 3.27 -12.95
CA THR A 101 16.83 2.09 -12.35
C THR A 101 15.35 2.06 -12.66
#